data_AF-A0A7S4SQA6-F1
#
_entry.id   AF-A0A7S4SQA6-F1
#
_cell.length_a   1.000
_cell.length_b   1.000
_cell.length_c   1.000
_cell.angle_alpha   90.00
_cell.angle_beta   90.00
_cell.angle_gamma   90.00
#
_symmetry.space_group_name_H-M   'P 1'
#
loop_
_entity.id
_entity.type
_entity.pdbx_description
1 polymer ?
#
loop_
_entity_poly.entity_id
_entity_poly.type
_entity_poly.pdbx_seq_one_letter_code
_entity_poly.pdbx_strand_id
1 'polypeptide(L)'
;ALAAAAAAAAAAAATPAPPHFVQSYRPHPGDVVDLRLAEFVNRAENGACKALFCRLSEGSYLFGTLRASLRLHPRTERLEALFEGDWVPIEDFVRCSESSQAMHVQRARGAL
;
A
#
# COMPACT_ATOMS: atom_id res chain seq x y z
N ALA A 1 -19.56 51.25 -23.94
CA ALA A 1 -18.40 50.53 -24.49
C ALA A 1 -17.95 49.47 -23.48
N LEU A 2 -18.51 48.26 -23.62
CA LEU A 2 -18.04 47.04 -22.95
C LEU A 2 -16.74 46.62 -23.65
N ALA A 3 -15.59 46.59 -22.95
CA ALA A 3 -14.47 45.67 -23.19
C ALA A 3 -13.21 46.16 -22.44
N ALA A 4 -13.08 45.83 -21.16
CA ALA A 4 -11.78 45.95 -20.46
C ALA A 4 -11.64 44.95 -19.30
N ALA A 5 -12.28 43.78 -19.36
CA ALA A 5 -12.28 42.81 -18.26
C ALA A 5 -11.80 41.40 -18.66
N ALA A 6 -11.10 41.24 -19.79
CA ALA A 6 -10.81 39.92 -20.35
C ALA A 6 -9.31 39.59 -20.53
N ALA A 7 -8.40 40.15 -19.70
CA ALA A 7 -6.96 39.94 -19.88
C ALA A 7 -6.18 39.58 -18.60
N ALA A 8 -6.80 38.97 -17.59
CA ALA A 8 -6.10 38.55 -16.36
C ALA A 8 -6.36 37.10 -15.92
N ALA A 9 -6.93 36.25 -16.80
CA ALA A 9 -7.33 34.88 -16.44
C ALA A 9 -6.49 33.76 -17.08
N ALA A 10 -5.35 34.07 -17.71
CA ALA A 10 -4.57 33.09 -18.47
C ALA A 10 -3.13 32.88 -17.96
N ALA A 11 -2.86 33.16 -16.67
CA ALA A 11 -1.53 32.98 -16.07
C ALA A 11 -1.56 32.20 -14.74
N ALA A 12 -2.62 31.44 -14.47
CA ALA A 12 -2.84 30.75 -13.18
C ALA A 12 -2.94 29.22 -13.31
N ALA A 13 -2.25 28.60 -14.27
CA ALA A 13 -2.38 27.16 -14.50
C ALA A 13 -1.06 26.42 -14.68
N ALA A 14 -0.04 26.78 -13.88
CA ALA A 14 1.16 25.96 -13.74
C ALA A 14 1.77 26.14 -12.35
N THR A 15 0.96 26.01 -11.30
CA THR A 15 1.54 25.66 -10.00
C THR A 15 2.03 24.22 -10.15
N PRO A 16 3.35 23.93 -10.09
CA PRO A 16 3.79 22.55 -10.00
C PRO A 16 3.10 21.97 -8.77
N ALA A 17 2.40 20.85 -8.96
CA ALA A 17 1.84 20.10 -7.84
C ALA A 17 2.96 19.99 -6.79
N PRO A 18 2.68 20.26 -5.50
CA PRO A 18 3.69 20.13 -4.46
C PRO A 18 4.33 18.74 -4.63
N PRO A 19 5.65 18.60 -4.49
CA PRO A 19 6.27 17.29 -4.55
C PRO A 19 5.49 16.43 -3.58
N HIS A 20 4.77 15.43 -4.12
CA HIS A 20 4.15 14.42 -3.29
C HIS A 20 5.36 13.81 -2.58
N PHE A 21 5.56 14.17 -1.31
CA PHE A 21 6.56 13.52 -0.48
C PHE A 21 6.08 12.08 -0.40
N VAL A 22 6.54 11.25 -1.33
CA VAL A 22 6.27 9.82 -1.33
C VAL A 22 7.04 9.33 -0.12
N GLN A 23 6.39 9.36 1.05
CA GLN A 23 6.95 8.78 2.26
C GLN A 23 7.22 7.33 1.94
N SER A 24 8.49 7.00 1.76
CA SER A 24 8.94 5.63 1.67
C SER A 24 8.68 4.98 3.01
N TYR A 25 8.19 3.75 2.97
CA TYR A 25 8.11 2.91 4.15
C TYR A 25 9.53 2.75 4.70
N ARG A 26 9.74 3.06 5.98
CA ARG A 26 11.03 2.93 6.64
C ARG A 26 10.98 1.74 7.60
N PRO A 27 11.82 0.71 7.40
CA PRO A 27 11.82 -0.47 8.25
C PRO A 27 12.39 -0.16 9.63
N HIS A 28 11.98 -0.95 10.62
CA HIS A 28 12.57 -0.98 11.94
C HIS A 28 14.02 -1.49 11.88
N PRO A 29 14.99 -0.78 12.48
CA PRO A 29 16.39 -1.22 12.46
C PRO A 29 16.58 -2.62 13.05
N GLY A 30 17.30 -3.49 12.32
CA GLY A 30 17.62 -4.85 12.76
C GLY A 30 16.54 -5.91 12.46
N ASP A 31 15.35 -5.50 12.01
CA ASP A 31 14.28 -6.43 11.62
C ASP A 31 14.40 -6.77 10.13
N VAL A 32 14.92 -7.96 9.82
CA VAL A 32 15.15 -8.41 8.44
C VAL A 32 13.86 -8.66 7.67
N VAL A 33 12.77 -9.03 8.36
CA VAL A 33 11.44 -9.19 7.75
C VAL A 33 10.93 -7.83 7.34
N ASP A 34 11.04 -6.84 8.23
CA ASP A 34 10.58 -5.48 7.97
C ASP A 34 11.40 -4.80 6.87
N LEU A 35 12.71 -5.06 6.81
CA LEU A 35 13.57 -4.62 5.71
C LEU A 35 13.07 -5.15 4.36
N ARG A 36 12.77 -6.44 4.27
CA ARG A 36 12.25 -7.06 3.04
C ARG A 36 10.85 -6.55 2.69
N LEU A 37 10.02 -6.27 3.70
CA LEU A 37 8.72 -5.62 3.48
C LEU A 37 8.90 -4.21 2.91
N ALA A 38 9.82 -3.42 3.46
CA ALA A 38 10.15 -2.09 2.95
C ALA A 38 10.64 -2.14 1.50
N GLU A 39 11.51 -3.09 1.15
CA GLU A 39 11.94 -3.33 -0.23
C GLU A 39 10.76 -3.65 -1.16
N PHE A 40 9.79 -4.44 -0.69
CA PHE A 40 8.60 -4.81 -1.45
C PHE A 40 7.66 -3.61 -1.69
N VAL A 41 7.22 -2.93 -0.61
CA VAL A 41 6.19 -1.86 -0.70
C VAL A 41 6.71 -0.54 -1.28
N ASN A 42 8.03 -0.34 -1.28
CA ASN A 42 8.63 0.86 -1.87
C ASN A 42 8.84 0.77 -3.39
N ARG A 43 8.62 -0.40 -4.01
CA ARG A 43 8.59 -0.50 -5.48
C ARG A 43 7.40 0.28 -6.04
N ALA A 44 7.57 0.89 -7.20
CA ALA A 44 6.55 1.71 -7.84
C ALA A 44 5.24 0.94 -8.07
N GLU A 45 5.33 -0.32 -8.51
CA GLU A 45 4.20 -1.22 -8.74
C GLU A 45 3.39 -1.57 -7.48
N ASN A 46 4.02 -1.52 -6.30
CA ASN A 46 3.39 -1.83 -5.01
C ASN A 46 3.05 -0.57 -4.20
N GLY A 47 3.21 0.62 -4.80
CA GLY A 47 2.99 1.89 -4.10
C GLY A 47 1.57 2.03 -3.53
N ALA A 48 0.58 1.40 -4.18
CA ALA A 48 -0.81 1.43 -3.74
C ALA A 48 -1.04 0.68 -2.41
N CYS A 49 -0.36 -0.45 -2.19
CA CYS A 49 -0.53 -1.26 -0.98
C CYS A 49 0.39 -0.81 0.17
N LYS A 50 1.32 0.12 -0.07
CA LYS A 50 2.24 0.67 0.94
C LYS A 50 1.51 1.19 2.19
N ALA A 51 0.41 1.91 2.01
CA ALA A 51 -0.35 2.49 3.11
C ALA A 51 -1.15 1.44 3.91
N LEU A 52 -1.26 0.21 3.40
CA LEU A 52 -2.00 -0.86 4.06
C LEU A 52 -1.15 -1.55 5.13
N PHE A 53 0.18 -1.52 5.00
CA PHE A 53 1.07 -2.17 5.95
C PHE A 53 1.40 -1.28 7.14
N CYS A 54 1.15 -1.79 8.35
CA CYS A 54 1.58 -1.18 9.60
C CYS A 54 2.22 -2.24 10.52
N ARG A 55 3.43 -1.99 11.02
CA ARG A 55 4.12 -2.93 11.91
C ARG A 55 3.50 -2.89 13.31
N LEU A 56 3.20 -4.07 13.86
CA LEU A 56 2.76 -4.23 15.25
C LEU A 56 3.91 -4.70 16.14
N SER A 57 4.61 -5.73 15.68
CA SER A 57 5.79 -6.32 16.32
C SER A 57 6.63 -7.05 15.28
N GLU A 58 7.76 -7.62 15.67
CA GLU A 58 8.54 -8.51 14.79
C GLU A 58 7.63 -9.62 14.24
N GLY A 59 7.64 -9.80 12.93
CA GLY A 59 6.81 -10.77 12.22
C GLY A 59 5.30 -10.53 12.24
N SER A 60 4.78 -9.49 12.93
CA SER A 60 3.33 -9.22 13.03
C SER A 60 2.98 -7.83 12.53
N TYR A 61 2.05 -7.79 11.58
CA TYR A 61 1.69 -6.59 10.84
C TYR A 61 0.17 -6.46 10.73
N LEU A 62 -0.30 -5.25 10.44
CA LEU A 62 -1.61 -5.01 9.86
C LEU A 62 -1.46 -4.88 8.35
N PHE A 63 -2.42 -5.43 7.62
CA PHE A 63 -2.69 -5.19 6.21
C PHE A 63 -4.13 -4.65 6.08
N GLY A 64 -4.27 -3.33 6.04
CA GLY A 64 -5.57 -2.67 6.16
C GLY A 64 -6.21 -2.98 7.52
N THR A 65 -7.24 -3.81 7.53
CA THR A 65 -7.95 -4.27 8.74
C THR A 65 -7.58 -5.69 9.18
N LEU A 66 -6.73 -6.38 8.41
CA LEU A 66 -6.35 -7.76 8.67
C LEU A 66 -5.03 -7.82 9.42
N ARG A 67 -4.92 -8.73 10.38
CA ARG A 67 -3.64 -9.05 11.01
C ARG A 67 -2.89 -10.06 10.13
N ALA A 68 -1.69 -9.70 9.72
CA ALA A 68 -0.81 -10.53 8.91
C ALA A 68 0.39 -10.99 9.74
N SER A 69 0.76 -12.26 9.60
CA SER A 69 2.05 -12.77 10.08
C SER A 69 2.98 -12.87 8.89
N LEU A 70 4.15 -12.24 8.96
CA LEU A 70 5.14 -12.23 7.90
C LEU A 70 6.40 -12.98 8.33
N ARG A 71 7.05 -13.64 7.38
CA ARG A 71 8.36 -14.29 7.58
C ARG A 71 9.19 -14.27 6.31
N LEU A 72 10.46 -14.63 6.43
CA LEU A 72 11.29 -14.99 5.29
C LEU A 72 11.30 -16.51 5.11
N HIS A 73 11.13 -16.96 3.87
CA HIS A 73 11.29 -18.36 3.53
C HIS A 73 12.74 -18.79 3.81
N PRO A 74 12.99 -19.88 4.55
CA PRO A 74 14.30 -20.20 5.13
C PRO A 74 15.41 -20.49 4.10
N ARG A 75 15.06 -20.82 2.85
CA ARG A 75 16.04 -21.14 1.80
C ARG A 75 16.14 -20.09 0.70
N THR A 76 15.08 -19.33 0.47
CA THR A 76 14.96 -18.42 -0.68
C THR A 76 14.95 -16.96 -0.26
N GLU A 77 14.84 -16.71 1.05
CA GLU A 77 14.70 -15.38 1.66
C GLU A 77 13.55 -14.55 1.08
N ARG A 78 12.59 -15.21 0.42
CA ARG A 78 11.39 -14.55 -0.10
C ARG A 78 10.45 -14.22 1.05
N LEU A 79 9.84 -13.04 0.97
CA LEU A 79 8.87 -12.60 1.94
C LEU A 79 7.55 -13.37 1.76
N GLU A 80 7.10 -14.01 2.82
CA GLU A 80 5.86 -14.78 2.88
C GLU A 80 4.91 -14.21 3.92
N ALA A 81 3.62 -14.37 3.69
CA ALA A 81 2.56 -14.06 4.65
C ALA A 81 1.75 -15.32 4.95
N LEU A 82 1.28 -15.45 6.20
CA LEU A 82 0.35 -16.50 6.60
C LEU A 82 -1.06 -16.12 6.14
N PHE A 83 -1.65 -16.94 5.27
CA PHE A 83 -3.00 -16.75 4.73
C PHE A 83 -3.75 -18.09 4.76
N GLU A 84 -4.92 -18.13 5.39
CA GLU A 84 -5.77 -19.33 5.49
C GLU A 84 -5.06 -20.60 6.02
N GLY A 85 -4.01 -20.42 6.84
CA GLY A 85 -3.23 -21.51 7.44
C GLY A 85 -1.94 -21.86 6.69
N ASP A 86 -1.76 -21.32 5.49
CA ASP A 86 -0.59 -21.58 4.65
C ASP A 86 0.29 -20.34 4.47
N TRP A 87 1.58 -20.57 4.29
CA TRP A 87 2.52 -19.50 3.97
C TRP A 87 2.57 -19.30 2.46
N VAL A 88 2.18 -18.12 2.01
CA VAL A 88 2.12 -17.75 0.59
C VAL A 88 3.06 -16.57 0.31
N PRO A 89 3.55 -16.40 -0.93
CA PRO A 89 4.28 -15.20 -1.32
C PRO A 89 3.50 -13.92 -1.00
N ILE A 90 4.21 -12.87 -0.59
CA ILE A 90 3.57 -11.61 -0.20
C ILE A 90 2.71 -11.01 -1.33
N GLU A 91 3.10 -11.20 -2.59
CA GLU A 91 2.35 -10.78 -3.77
C GLU A 91 0.98 -11.44 -3.85
N ASP A 92 0.92 -12.74 -3.54
CA ASP A 92 -0.32 -13.52 -3.58
C ASP A 92 -1.22 -13.16 -2.40
N PHE A 93 -0.64 -12.97 -1.22
CA PHE A 93 -1.38 -12.47 -0.05
C PHE A 93 -2.08 -11.13 -0.33
N VAL A 94 -1.38 -10.15 -0.92
CA VAL A 94 -1.96 -8.84 -1.25
C VAL A 94 -3.12 -9.02 -2.23
N ARG A 95 -2.90 -9.77 -3.32
CA ARG A 95 -3.91 -10.03 -4.36
C ARG A 95 -5.16 -10.72 -3.83
N CYS A 96 -4.98 -11.76 -3.01
CA CYS A 96 -6.09 -12.50 -2.40
C CYS A 96 -6.84 -11.65 -1.37
N SER A 97 -6.12 -10.88 -0.55
CA SER A 97 -6.71 -10.01 0.48
C SER A 97 -7.55 -8.88 -0.14
N GLU A 98 -7.06 -8.25 -1.20
CA GLU A 98 -7.81 -7.22 -1.95
C GLU A 98 -9.07 -7.81 -2.60
N SER A 99 -8.97 -9.02 -3.17
CA SER A 99 -10.11 -9.72 -3.78
C SER A 99 -11.20 -10.07 -2.76
N SER A 100 -10.81 -10.60 -1.60
CA SER A 100 -11.73 -10.93 -0.52
C SER A 100 -12.43 -9.69 0.05
N GLN A 101 -11.72 -8.57 0.19
CA GLN A 101 -12.30 -7.31 0.63
C GLN A 101 -13.29 -6.74 -0.39
N ALA A 102 -12.97 -6.80 -1.69
CA ALA A 102 -13.86 -6.36 -2.76
C ALA A 102 -15.21 -7.12 -2.75
N MET A 103 -15.16 -8.45 -2.55
CA MET A 103 -16.35 -9.30 -2.47
C MET A 103 -17.24 -8.96 -1.27
N HIS A 104 -16.65 -8.59 -0.13
CA HIS A 104 -17.43 -8.22 1.07
C HIS A 104 -18.17 -6.88 0.89
N VAL A 105 -17.53 -5.90 0.24
CA VAL A 105 -18.13 -4.58 -0.03
C VAL A 105 -19.27 -4.68 -1.04
N GLN A 106 -19.15 -5.53 -2.06
CA GLN A 106 -20.22 -5.73 -3.06
C GLN A 106 -21.49 -6.36 -2.45
N ARG A 107 -21.33 -7.32 -1.53
CA ARG A 107 -22.48 -7.92 -0.82
C ARG A 107 -23.22 -6.91 0.05
N ALA A 108 -22.50 -6.01 0.72
CA ALA A 108 -23.12 -4.95 1.51
C ALA A 108 -23.89 -3.93 0.65
N ARG A 109 -23.51 -3.75 -0.62
CA ARG A 109 -24.15 -2.82 -1.56
C ARG A 109 -25.35 -3.41 -2.32
N GLY A 110 -25.44 -4.73 -2.44
CA GLY A 110 -26.57 -5.42 -3.07
C GLY A 110 -27.75 -5.72 -2.14
N ALA A 111 -27.68 -5.28 -0.88
CA ALA A 111 -28.70 -5.50 0.14
C ALA A 111 -29.48 -4.21 0.53
N LEU A 112 -29.41 -3.18 -0.32
CA LEU A 112 -30.17 -1.93 -0.20
C LEU A 112 -31.30 -1.87 -1.22
#